data_AF-A0A9W6CWE2-F1
#
_entry.id   AF-A0A9W6CWE2-F1
#
_cell.length_a   1.000
_cell.length_b   1.000
_cell.length_c   1.000
_cell.angle_alpha   90.00
_cell.angle_beta   90.00
_cell.angle_gamma   90.00
#
_symmetry.space_group_name_H-M   'P 1'
#
loop_
_entity.id
_entity.type
_entity.pdbx_description
1 polymer ?
#
loop_
_entity_poly.entity_id
_entity_poly.type
_entity_poly.pdbx_seq_one_letter_code
_entity_poly.pdbx_strand_id
1 'polypeptide(L)' 'MSYAKVSLSLSDADIAFLDGETLSGAYPSRSAAVQDAVRMLRESRLADAYAEAFGEWDDDGWDATAADGTSADGSSVA' A
#
# COMPACT_ATOMS: atom_id res chain seq x y z
N MET A 1 17.71 9.91 -2.86
CA MET A 1 16.95 9.48 -1.66
C MET A 1 17.85 9.63 -0.45
N SER A 2 17.45 10.43 0.53
CA SER A 2 18.18 10.51 1.80
C SER A 2 17.81 9.32 2.67
N TYR A 3 18.78 8.79 3.41
CA TYR A 3 18.54 7.82 4.46
C TYR A 3 19.24 8.30 5.73
N ALA A 4 18.67 7.96 6.88
CA ALA A 4 19.26 8.21 8.19
C ALA A 4 19.45 6.88 8.92
N LYS A 5 20.60 6.70 9.57
CA LYS A 5 20.82 5.58 10.48
C LYS A 5 20.18 5.91 11.81
N VAL A 6 19.41 4.98 12.34
CA VAL A 6 18.73 5.08 13.63
C VAL A 6 19.20 3.96 14.54
N SER A 7 19.29 4.24 15.84
CA SER A 7 19.46 3.21 16.86
C SER A 7 18.08 2.77 17.32
N LEU A 8 17.83 1.46 17.33
CA LEU A 8 16.55 0.87 17.69
C LEU A 8 16.76 -0.12 18.83
N SER A 9 15.86 -0.12 19.80
CA SER A 9 15.76 -1.19 20.79
C SER A 9 14.67 -2.16 20.33
N LEU A 10 15.04 -3.42 20.12
CA LEU A 10 14.16 -4.50 19.70
C LEU A 10 14.31 -5.66 20.68
N SER A 11 13.31 -6.52 20.79
CA SER A 11 13.45 -7.75 21.57
C SER A 11 14.42 -8.71 20.89
N ASP A 12 15.05 -9.61 21.66
CA ASP A 12 15.92 -10.64 21.09
C ASP A 12 15.18 -11.53 20.08
N ALA A 13 13.88 -11.75 20.30
CA ALA A 13 13.03 -12.52 19.39
C ALA A 13 12.84 -11.80 18.05
N ASP A 14 12.63 -10.48 18.05
CA ASP A 14 12.49 -9.70 16.82
C ASP A 14 13.82 -9.67 16.05
N ILE A 15 14.95 -9.56 16.75
CA ILE A 15 16.28 -9.62 16.11
C ILE A 15 16.48 -11.00 15.46
N ALA A 16 16.16 -12.09 16.16
CA ALA A 16 16.28 -13.43 15.64
C ALA A 16 15.37 -13.67 14.42
N PHE A 17 14.17 -13.09 14.43
CA PHE A 17 13.27 -13.12 13.27
C PHE A 17 13.90 -12.42 12.05
N LEU A 18 14.40 -11.19 12.21
CA LEU A 18 15.05 -10.44 11.13
C LEU A 18 16.32 -11.14 10.59
N ASP A 19 17.02 -11.89 11.46
CA ASP A 19 18.11 -12.75 11.05
C ASP A 19 17.65 -13.92 10.21
N GLY A 20 16.58 -14.61 10.62
CA GLY A 20 15.97 -15.68 9.85
C GLY A 20 15.59 -15.22 8.44
N GLU A 21 15.01 -14.04 8.33
CA GLU A 21 14.63 -13.43 7.05
C GLU A 21 15.82 -13.06 6.17
N THR A 22 16.95 -12.69 6.78
CA THR A 22 18.20 -12.43 6.02
C THR A 22 18.86 -13.74 5.60
N LEU A 23 18.88 -14.75 6.47
CA LEU A 23 19.49 -16.06 6.24
C LEU A 23 18.70 -16.89 5.22
N SER A 24 17.38 -16.76 5.18
CA SER A 24 16.52 -17.38 4.16
C SER A 24 16.70 -16.75 2.78
N GLY A 25 17.33 -15.57 2.71
CA GLY A 25 17.49 -14.79 1.49
C GLY A 25 16.27 -13.97 1.12
N ALA A 26 15.23 -13.92 1.98
CA ALA A 26 14.05 -13.08 1.75
C ALA A 26 14.42 -11.59 1.69
N TYR A 27 15.38 -11.17 2.52
CA TYR A 27 15.91 -9.81 2.50
C TYR A 27 17.44 -9.78 2.48
N PRO A 28 18.05 -8.79 1.80
CA PRO A 28 19.50 -8.66 1.72
C PRO A 28 20.15 -8.16 3.03
N SER A 29 19.35 -7.65 3.97
CA SER A 29 19.82 -7.21 5.30
C SER A 29 18.65 -6.99 6.25
N ARG A 30 18.92 -6.96 7.56
CA ARG A 30 17.95 -6.54 8.59
C ARG A 30 17.34 -5.17 8.29
N SER A 31 18.13 -4.21 7.81
CA SER A 31 17.62 -2.87 7.47
C SER A 31 16.62 -2.89 6.32
N ALA A 32 16.80 -3.77 5.33
CA ALA A 32 15.86 -3.92 4.22
C ALA A 32 14.52 -4.49 4.72
N ALA A 33 14.56 -5.51 5.58
CA ALA A 33 13.36 -6.06 6.23
C ALA A 33 12.63 -5.00 7.09
N VAL A 34 13.37 -4.22 7.90
CA VAL A 34 12.78 -3.14 8.71
C VAL A 34 12.17 -2.04 7.83
N GLN A 35 12.82 -1.68 6.73
CA GLN A 35 12.28 -0.67 5.81
C GLN A 35 10.99 -1.16 5.13
N ASP A 36 10.91 -2.45 4.81
CA ASP A 36 9.72 -3.07 4.27
C ASP A 36 8.57 -3.13 5.28
N ALA A 37 8.87 -3.46 6.55
CA ALA A 37 7.89 -3.41 7.63
C ALA A 37 7.31 -1.98 7.81
N VAL A 38 8.15 -0.94 7.69
CA VAL A 38 7.69 0.46 7.72
C VAL A 38 6.78 0.78 6.53
N ARG A 39 7.06 0.24 5.33
CA ARG A 39 6.19 0.38 4.15
C ARG A 39 4.83 -0.27 4.39
N MET A 40 4.82 -1.50 4.88
CA MET A 40 3.58 -2.23 5.20
C MET A 40 2.73 -1.50 6.23
N LEU A 41 3.35 -0.89 7.25
CA LEU A 41 2.64 -0.08 8.24
C LEU A 41 2.01 1.20 7.66
N ARG A 42 2.60 1.77 6.61
CA ARG A 42 1.99 2.91 5.89
C ARG A 42 0.81 2.45 5.06
N GLU A 43 0.95 1.32 4.37
CA GLU A 43 -0.09 0.74 3.53
C GLU A 43 -1.31 0.31 4.35
N SER A 44 -1.11 -0.27 5.54
CA SER A 44 -2.23 -0.66 6.40
C SER A 44 -3.08 0.53 6.84
N ARG A 45 -2.47 1.70 7.05
CA ARG A 45 -3.17 2.95 7.39
C ARG A 45 -3.81 3.62 6.18
N LEU A 46 -3.38 3.28 4.97
CA LEU A 46 -3.91 3.86 3.74
C LEU A 46 -5.33 3.38 3.46
N ALA A 47 -5.63 2.11 3.78
CA ALA A 47 -6.98 1.56 3.66
C ALA A 47 -7.99 2.32 4.54
N ASP A 48 -7.62 2.60 5.79
CA ASP A 48 -8.46 3.37 6.72
C ASP A 48 -8.69 4.79 6.20
N ALA A 49 -7.66 5.46 5.69
CA ALA A 49 -7.76 6.80 5.12
C ALA A 49 -8.66 6.85 3.86
N TYR A 50 -8.61 5.83 3.01
CA TYR A 50 -9.53 5.72 1.87
C TYR A 50 -10.97 5.48 2.33
N ALA A 51 -11.19 4.63 3.33
CA ALA A 51 -12.52 4.36 3.86
C ALA A 51 -13.15 5.62 4.48
N GLU A 52 -12.36 6.42 5.20
CA GLU A 52 -12.78 7.73 5.72
C GLU A 52 -13.14 8.70 4.59
N ALA A 53 -12.25 8.85 3.59
CA ALA A 53 -12.47 9.76 2.46
C ALA A 53 -13.70 9.38 1.61
N PHE A 54 -13.95 8.08 1.39
CA PHE A 54 -15.16 7.62 0.71
C PHE A 54 -16.43 7.78 1.55
N GLY A 55 -16.33 7.75 2.89
CA GLY A 55 -17.47 7.98 3.78
C GLY A 55 -17.86 9.45 3.93
N GLU A 56 -16.91 10.37 3.76
CA GLU A 56 -17.18 11.83 3.72
C GLU A 56 -17.74 12.31 2.37
N TRP A 57 -17.65 11.48 1.33
CA TRP A 57 -18.10 11.80 0.00
C TRP A 57 -19.61 11.55 -0.16
N ASP A 58 -20.40 12.62 -0.29
CA ASP A 58 -21.84 12.57 -0.55
C ASP A 58 -22.08 12.37 -2.06
N ASP A 59 -22.53 11.18 -2.43
CA ASP A 59 -22.51 10.64 -3.79
C ASP A 59 -23.84 10.82 -4.52
N ASP A 60 -23.96 11.90 -5.31
CA ASP A 60 -24.99 12.04 -6.35
C ASP A 60 -24.47 12.75 -7.63
N GLY A 61 -23.28 13.37 -7.60
CA GLY A 61 -22.83 14.29 -8.65
C GLY A 61 -22.09 13.66 -9.83
N TRP A 62 -21.51 12.48 -9.66
CA TRP A 62 -20.60 11.87 -10.65
C TRP A 62 -21.18 10.64 -11.35
N ASP A 63 -22.25 10.05 -10.81
CA ASP A 63 -22.90 8.84 -11.36
C ASP A 63 -23.44 9.09 -12.79
N ALA A 64 -23.89 10.32 -13.07
CA ALA A 64 -24.37 10.72 -14.39
C ALA A 64 -23.31 10.61 -15.51
N THR A 65 -22.02 10.68 -15.16
CA THR A 65 -20.90 10.57 -16.11
C THR A 65 -20.36 9.16 -16.24
N ALA A 66 -20.85 8.19 -15.45
CA ALA A 66 -20.33 6.83 -15.44
C ALA A 66 -20.52 6.09 -16.79
N ALA A 67 -21.51 6.49 -17.59
CA ALA A 67 -21.81 5.88 -18.89
C ALA A 67 -21.18 6.61 -20.09
N ASP A 68 -20.48 7.73 -19.88
CA ASP A 68 -19.91 8.52 -20.97
C ASP A 68 -18.92 7.69 -21.82
N GLY A 69 -19.12 7.69 -23.13
CA GLY A 69 -18.28 6.95 -24.07
C GLY A 69 -18.56 5.45 -24.18
N THR A 70 -19.50 4.91 -23.39
CA THR A 70 -19.93 3.50 -23.47
C THR A 70 -21.25 3.35 -24.24
N SER A 71 -21.23 3.64 -25.55
CA SER A 71 -22.34 3.26 -26.41
C SER A 71 -22.40 1.73 -26.54
N ALA A 72 -23.43 1.11 -25.96
CA ALA A 72 -23.78 -0.29 -26.22
C ALA A 72 -24.34 -0.53 -27.63
N ASP A 73 -24.39 0.51 -28.48
CA ASP A 73 -24.87 0.41 -29.84
C ASP A 73 -23.72 0.26 -30.82
N GLY A 74 -23.33 -1.00 -31.05
CA GLY A 74 -22.54 -1.43 -32.19
C GLY A 74 -23.34 -1.35 -33.49
N SER A 75 -23.99 -0.23 -33.79
CA SER A 75 -24.60 -0.03 -35.10
C SER A 75 -23.53 0.30 -36.12
N SER A 76 -22.95 -0.77 -36.67
CA SER A 76 -22.50 -0.89 -38.06
C SER A 76 -23.03 0.22 -38.96
N VAL A 77 -22.16 1.15 -39.35
CA VAL A 77 -22.33 1.88 -40.61
C VAL A 77 -21.37 1.25 -41.61
N ALA A 78 -21.99 0.49 -42.51
CA ALA A 78 -21.44 0.10 -43.80
C ALA A 78 -21.31 1.32 -44.73
#